data_AF-A0A356XEU4-F1
#
_entry.id   AF-A0A356XEU4-F1
#
_cell.length_a   1.000
_cell.length_b   1.000
_cell.length_c   1.000
_cell.angle_alpha   90.00
_cell.angle_beta   90.00
_cell.angle_gamma   90.00
#
_symmetry.space_group_name_H-M   'P 1'
#
loop_
_entity.id
_entity.type
_entity.pdbx_description
1 polymer ?
#
loop_
_entity_poly.entity_id
_entity_poly.type
_entity_poly.pdbx_seq_one_letter_code
_entity_poly.pdbx_strand_id
1 'polypeptide(L)' 'MIECENLVKIYKTNEIEVVALQGLDLLVEAGEIMAIIGNSGSGKSTL' A
#
# COMPACT_ATOMS: atom_id res chain seq x y z
N MET A 1 -9.39 6.51 12.84
CA MET A 1 -9.89 5.67 11.75
C MET A 1 -9.07 6.00 10.51
N ILE A 2 -8.49 4.99 9.88
CA ILE A 2 -7.77 5.08 8.60
C ILE A 2 -8.51 4.14 7.64
N GLU A 3 -8.82 4.60 6.44
CA GLU A 3 -9.57 3.83 5.45
C GLU A 3 -8.94 4.02 4.07
N CYS A 4 -8.81 2.92 3.33
CA CYS A 4 -8.34 2.85 1.96
C CYS A 4 -9.29 1.91 1.21
N GLU A 5 -9.81 2.37 0.08
CA GLU A 5 -10.63 1.58 -0.82
C GLU A 5 -9.96 1.52 -2.19
N ASN A 6 -9.72 0.31 -2.69
CA ASN A 6 -9.16 0.02 -4.00
C ASN A 6 -7.90 0.86 -4.32
N LEU A 7 -7.01 1.02 -3.34
CA LEU A 7 -5.83 1.89 -3.49
C LEU A 7 -4.84 1.31 -4.50
N VAL A 8 -4.57 2.08 -5.55
CA VAL A 8 -3.59 1.73 -6.59
C VAL A 8 -2.47 2.76 -6.60
N LYS A 9 -1.22 2.28 -6.61
CA LYS A 9 -0.05 3.15 -6.78
C LYS A 9 0.90 2.54 -7.80
N ILE A 10 1.19 3.32 -8.83
CA ILE A 10 2.17 2.99 -9.87
C ILE A 10 3.27 4.05 -9.80
N TYR A 11 4.52 3.60 -9.65
CA TYR A 11 5.69 4.44 -9.86
C TYR A 11 6.12 4.31 -11.31
N LYS A 12 6.29 5.45 -11.97
CA LYS A 12 6.81 5.52 -13.34
C LYS A 12 8.19 6.13 -13.30
N THR A 13 9.16 5.42 -13.84
CA THR A 13 10.45 5.99 -14.23
C THR A 13 10.50 6.05 -15.76
N ASN A 14 11.52 6.69 -16.32
CA ASN A 14 11.65 6.81 -17.78
C ASN A 14 11.75 5.45 -18.49
N GLU A 15 12.10 4.38 -17.77
CA GLU A 15 12.41 3.07 -18.34
C GLU A 15 11.41 1.98 -17.94
N ILE A 16 10.76 2.10 -16.79
CA ILE A 16 9.85 1.07 -16.26
C ILE A 16 8.67 1.67 -15.51
N GLU A 17 7.56 0.93 -15.53
CA GLU A 17 6.42 1.13 -14.63
C GLU A 17 6.39 0.01 -13.60
N VAL A 18 6.29 0.38 -12.32
CA VAL A 18 6.21 -0.56 -11.20
C VAL A 18 4.89 -0.34 -10.47
N VAL A 19 4.06 -1.37 -10.44
CA VAL A 19 2.84 -1.40 -9.63
C VAL A 19 3.22 -1.72 -8.18
N ALA A 20 3.17 -0.72 -7.31
CA ALA A 20 3.52 -0.86 -5.90
C ALA A 20 2.32 -1.25 -5.03
N LEU A 21 1.11 -0.79 -5.38
CA LEU A 21 -0.15 -1.21 -4.79
C LEU A 21 -1.17 -1.48 -5.90
N GLN A 22 -1.93 -2.56 -5.80
CA GLN A 22 -2.88 -2.99 -6.82
C GLN A 22 -4.24 -3.30 -6.17
N GLY A 23 -5.03 -2.27 -5.90
CA GLY A 23 -6.38 -2.41 -5.37
C GLY A 23 -6.40 -2.86 -3.91
N LEU A 24 -5.63 -2.18 -3.07
CA LEU A 24 -5.59 -2.47 -1.64
C LEU A 24 -6.79 -1.84 -0.93
N ASP A 25 -7.54 -2.69 -0.23
CA ASP A 25 -8.53 -2.30 0.77
C ASP A 25 -7.94 -2.43 2.18
N LEU A 26 -8.02 -1.37 2.99
CA LEU A 26 -7.50 -1.35 4.36
C LEU A 26 -8.37 -0.47 5.25
N LEU A 27 -8.73 -1.01 6.41
CA LEU A 27 -9.46 -0.30 7.45
C LEU A 27 -8.72 -0.49 8.78
N VAL A 28 -8.46 0.60 9.48
CA VAL A 28 -7.90 0.61 10.84
C VAL A 28 -8.79 1.47 11.72
N GLU A 29 -9.35 0.84 12.74
CA GLU A 29 -10.29 1.50 13.64
C GLU A 29 -9.60 2.47 14.60
N ALA A 30 -10.39 3.37 15.20
CA ALA A 30 -9.85 4.28 16.20
C ALA A 30 -9.36 3.51 17.45
N GLY A 31 -8.09 3.71 17.81
CA GLY A 31 -7.46 3.01 18.94
C GLY A 31 -6.86 1.65 18.59
N GLU A 32 -6.97 1.20 17.34
CA GLU A 32 -6.35 -0.02 16.85
C GLU A 32 -4.86 0.19 16.54
N ILE A 33 -4.05 -0.83 16.82
CA ILE A 33 -2.64 -0.88 16.43
C ILE A 33 -2.47 -1.96 15.37
N MET A 34 -2.04 -1.58 14.19
CA MET A 34 -1.78 -2.48 13.07
C MET A 34 -0.30 -2.45 12.67
N ALA A 35 0.26 -3.60 12.32
CA ALA A 35 1.61 -3.74 11.78
C ALA A 35 1.57 -4.27 10.34
N ILE A 36 2.32 -3.64 9.44
CA ILE A 36 2.45 -4.04 8.04
C ILE A 36 3.77 -4.81 7.87
N ILE A 37 3.69 -6.09 7.50
CA ILE A 37 4.85 -7.00 7.38
C ILE A 37 4.87 -7.63 5.99
N GLY A 38 6.07 -7.90 5.47
CA GLY A 38 6.26 -8.56 4.18
C GLY A 38 7.68 -8.37 3.62
N ASN A 39 8.01 -9.13 2.58
CA ASN A 39 9.35 -9.14 1.98
C ASN A 39 9.73 -7.79 1.36
N SER A 40 11.03 -7.51 1.21
CA SER A 40 11.49 -6.31 0.50
C SER A 40 10.84 -6.19 -0.89
N GLY A 41 10.38 -4.99 -1.24
CA GLY A 41 9.68 -4.73 -2.51
C GLY A 41 8.16 -4.99 -2.52
N SER A 42 7.57 -5.52 -1.45
CA SER A 42 6.12 -5.86 -1.43
C SER A 42 5.15 -4.67 -1.28
N GLY A 43 5.59 -3.42 -1.44
CA GLY A 43 4.72 -2.23 -1.35
C GLY A 43 4.49 -1.63 0.05
N LYS A 44 5.07 -2.21 1.11
CA LYS A 44 4.84 -1.76 2.52
C LYS A 44 5.22 -0.32 2.81
N SER A 45 6.30 0.19 2.22
CA SER A 45 6.73 1.59 2.40
C SER A 45 5.96 2.55 1.50
N THR A 46 5.15 2.00 0.58
CA THR A 46 4.28 2.77 -0.31
C THR A 46 2.88 2.94 0.28
N LEU A 47 2.40 1.94 1.00
CA LEU A 47 1.23 2.02 1.86
C LEU A 47 1.48 2.99 3.02
#